data_AF-A0A660KRV1-F1
#
_entry.id   AF-A0A660KRV1-F1
#
_cell.length_a   1.000
_cell.length_b   1.000
_cell.length_c   1.000
_cell.angle_alpha   90.00
_cell.angle_beta   90.00
_cell.angle_gamma   90.00
#
_symmetry.space_group_name_H-M   'P 1'
#
loop_
_entity.id
_entity.type
_entity.pdbx_description
1 polymer ?
#
loop_
_entity_poly.entity_id
_entity_poly.type
_entity_poly.pdbx_seq_one_letter_code
_entity_poly.pdbx_strand_id
1 'polypeptide(L)'
;MIVSYPVFKFMGMRSSLPLPSWKVVLTQIIFYFILEDFVFYWGHRVLHTKWLYKHVHSVHHEYATPFGLTSEYAHPAEILFLGFATIVGPAITGPHLMTLWVFGTDKGYRKLKAMKKSGVEDGGKQM
;
A
#
# COMPACT_ATOMS: atom_id res chain seq x y z
N MET A 1 -18.37 0.69 0.88
CA MET A 1 -18.60 -0.76 0.67
C MET A 1 -19.36 -1.08 -0.63
N ILE A 2 -20.19 -0.17 -1.16
CA ILE A 2 -21.02 -0.42 -2.36
C ILE A 2 -20.17 -0.79 -3.60
N VAL A 3 -19.04 -0.11 -3.81
CA VAL A 3 -18.15 -0.37 -4.97
C VAL A 3 -17.06 -1.38 -4.66
N SER A 4 -16.47 -1.33 -3.46
CA SER A 4 -15.34 -2.19 -3.10
C SER A 4 -15.71 -3.67 -3.00
N TYR A 5 -16.86 -4.00 -2.41
CA TYR A 5 -17.28 -5.41 -2.25
C TYR A 5 -17.46 -6.16 -3.59
N PRO A 6 -18.22 -5.66 -4.58
CA PRO A 6 -18.37 -6.36 -5.86
C PRO A 6 -17.05 -6.48 -6.62
N VAL A 7 -16.16 -5.49 -6.53
CA VAL A 7 -14.82 -5.54 -7.14
C VAL A 7 -13.97 -6.65 -6.54
N PHE A 8 -13.85 -6.72 -5.21
CA PHE A 8 -13.09 -7.78 -4.56
C PHE A 8 -13.70 -9.16 -4.81
N LYS A 9 -15.03 -9.27 -4.83
CA LYS A 9 -15.72 -10.52 -5.17
C LYS A 9 -15.45 -10.95 -6.61
N PHE A 10 -15.44 -10.01 -7.57
CA PHE A 10 -15.06 -10.27 -8.96
C PHE A 10 -13.61 -10.76 -9.08
N MET A 11 -12.71 -10.23 -8.23
CA MET A 11 -11.31 -10.66 -8.14
C MET A 11 -11.13 -11.99 -7.36
N GLY A 12 -12.19 -12.74 -7.13
CA GLY A 12 -12.14 -14.08 -6.52
C GLY A 12 -12.13 -14.10 -5.00
N MET A 13 -12.35 -12.96 -4.33
CA MET A 13 -12.41 -12.92 -2.86
C MET A 13 -13.55 -13.79 -2.31
N ARG A 14 -13.23 -14.59 -1.30
CA ARG A 14 -14.18 -15.47 -0.61
C ARG A 14 -14.51 -14.92 0.78
N SER A 15 -15.76 -15.01 1.21
CA SER A 15 -16.18 -14.59 2.56
C SER A 15 -17.00 -15.64 3.30
N SER A 16 -17.17 -16.83 2.69
CA SER A 16 -17.92 -17.95 3.24
C SER A 16 -17.02 -18.87 4.07
N LEU A 17 -17.63 -19.58 5.01
CA LEU A 17 -16.96 -20.67 5.72
C LEU A 17 -16.60 -21.84 4.78
N PRO A 18 -15.58 -22.66 5.13
CA PRO A 18 -14.73 -22.56 6.32
C PRO A 18 -13.67 -21.44 6.22
N LEU A 19 -13.21 -20.94 7.37
CA LEU A 19 -12.12 -19.96 7.42
C LEU A 19 -10.81 -20.55 6.84
N PRO A 20 -9.94 -19.71 6.25
CA PRO A 20 -8.65 -20.17 5.75
C PRO A 20 -7.79 -20.68 6.91
N SER A 21 -7.02 -21.72 6.67
CA SER A 21 -6.03 -22.17 7.65
C SER A 21 -4.95 -21.10 7.84
N TRP A 22 -4.37 -21.02 9.04
CA TRP A 22 -3.32 -20.05 9.34
C TRP A 22 -2.12 -20.15 8.39
N LYS A 23 -1.83 -21.34 7.85
CA LYS A 23 -0.79 -21.56 6.84
C LYS A 23 -1.09 -20.81 5.55
N VAL A 24 -2.34 -20.89 5.06
CA VAL A 24 -2.78 -20.16 3.87
C VAL A 24 -2.68 -18.65 4.10
N VAL A 25 -3.15 -18.17 5.26
CA VAL A 25 -3.07 -16.74 5.63
C VAL A 25 -1.61 -16.28 5.65
N LEU A 26 -0.71 -17.02 6.31
CA LEU A 26 0.70 -16.67 6.43
C LEU A 26 1.40 -16.66 5.07
N THR A 27 1.23 -17.70 4.25
CA THR A 27 1.84 -17.79 2.92
C THR A 27 1.34 -16.67 2.01
N GLN A 28 0.04 -16.36 2.03
CA GLN A 28 -0.53 -15.25 1.26
C GLN A 28 0.05 -13.90 1.70
N ILE A 29 0.14 -13.64 3.01
CA ILE A 29 0.71 -12.40 3.54
C ILE A 29 2.18 -12.22 3.13
N ILE A 30 3.01 -13.25 3.28
CA ILE A 30 4.43 -13.19 2.86
C ILE A 30 4.53 -12.91 1.36
N PHE A 31 3.73 -13.62 0.56
CA PHE A 31 3.67 -13.40 -0.88
C PHE A 31 3.26 -11.96 -1.22
N TYR A 32 2.29 -11.39 -0.52
CA TYR A 32 1.85 -10.00 -0.74
C TYR A 32 2.95 -9.00 -0.42
N PHE A 33 3.73 -9.18 0.64
CA PHE A 33 4.84 -8.26 0.92
C PHE A 33 5.89 -8.29 -0.19
N ILE A 34 6.31 -9.48 -0.61
CA ILE A 34 7.33 -9.60 -1.66
C ILE A 34 6.84 -8.93 -2.96
N LEU A 35 5.59 -9.18 -3.34
CA LEU A 35 5.04 -8.65 -4.57
C LEU A 35 4.79 -7.15 -4.49
N GLU A 36 4.25 -6.67 -3.36
CA GLU A 36 4.03 -5.26 -3.10
C GLU A 36 5.36 -4.49 -3.16
N ASP A 37 6.39 -4.95 -2.44
CA ASP A 37 7.70 -4.31 -2.43
C ASP A 37 8.30 -4.26 -3.85
N PHE A 38 8.19 -5.37 -4.59
CA PHE A 38 8.66 -5.43 -5.96
C PHE A 38 7.93 -4.44 -6.88
N VAL A 39 6.59 -4.49 -6.90
CA VAL A 39 5.77 -3.63 -7.78
C VAL A 39 5.90 -2.16 -7.39
N PHE A 40 5.91 -1.86 -6.09
CA PHE A 40 6.08 -0.50 -5.59
C PHE A 40 7.45 0.06 -5.97
N TYR A 41 8.53 -0.70 -5.75
CA TYR A 41 9.89 -0.26 -6.08
C TYR A 41 10.05 0.03 -7.57
N TRP A 42 9.63 -0.90 -8.43
CA TRP A 42 9.75 -0.71 -9.87
C TRP A 42 8.79 0.36 -10.38
N GLY A 43 7.57 0.42 -9.86
CA GLY A 43 6.60 1.47 -10.18
C GLY A 43 7.13 2.85 -9.80
N HIS A 44 7.72 2.98 -8.62
CA HIS A 44 8.34 4.23 -8.16
C HIS A 44 9.52 4.63 -9.06
N ARG A 45 10.37 3.67 -9.45
CA ARG A 45 11.44 3.92 -10.43
C ARG A 45 10.90 4.39 -11.78
N VAL A 46 9.77 3.86 -12.24
CA VAL A 46 9.11 4.32 -13.49
C VAL A 46 8.64 5.76 -13.36
N LEU A 47 8.11 6.16 -12.20
CA LEU A 47 7.71 7.55 -11.93
C LEU A 47 8.88 8.53 -12.00
N HIS A 48 10.12 8.06 -11.77
CA HIS A 48 11.33 8.85 -11.94
C HIS A 48 11.82 9.00 -13.40
N THR A 49 11.12 8.46 -14.39
CA THR A 49 11.41 8.78 -15.80
C THR A 49 11.13 10.26 -16.10
N LYS A 50 11.88 10.88 -17.03
CA LYS A 50 11.83 12.34 -17.27
C LYS A 50 10.42 12.92 -17.40
N TRP A 51 9.53 12.24 -18.12
CA TRP A 51 8.16 12.71 -18.34
C TRP A 51 7.29 12.56 -17.09
N LEU A 52 7.27 11.37 -16.48
CA LEU A 52 6.47 11.12 -15.28
C LEU A 52 6.98 11.93 -14.09
N TYR A 53 8.29 12.11 -13.98
CA TYR A 53 8.87 12.92 -12.93
C TYR A 53 8.37 14.36 -13.03
N LYS A 54 8.47 14.97 -14.21
CA LYS A 54 8.08 16.36 -14.40
C LYS A 54 6.59 16.62 -14.14
N HIS A 55 5.72 15.72 -14.59
CA HIS A 55 4.26 15.97 -14.60
C HIS A 55 3.49 15.30 -13.47
N VAL A 56 4.06 14.28 -12.81
CA VAL A 56 3.37 13.48 -11.79
C VAL A 56 4.18 13.45 -10.50
N HIS A 57 5.43 12.97 -10.55
CA HIS A 57 6.21 12.69 -9.34
C HIS A 57 6.88 13.92 -8.73
N SER A 58 6.93 15.04 -9.45
CA SER A 58 7.53 16.30 -8.99
C SER A 58 6.84 16.84 -7.73
N VAL A 59 5.51 16.68 -7.63
CA VAL A 59 4.71 17.07 -6.45
C VAL A 59 5.18 16.32 -5.20
N HIS A 60 5.45 15.01 -5.33
CA HIS A 60 5.94 14.19 -4.23
C HIS A 60 7.34 14.60 -3.75
N HIS A 61 8.17 15.13 -4.66
CA HIS A 61 9.52 15.62 -4.34
C HIS A 61 9.59 17.12 -4.03
N GLU A 62 8.45 17.81 -3.88
CA GLU A 62 8.42 19.23 -3.52
C GLU A 62 9.07 19.48 -2.15
N TYR A 63 8.90 18.55 -1.21
CA TYR A 63 9.49 18.60 0.13
C TYR A 63 10.76 17.74 0.20
N ALA A 64 11.92 18.40 0.32
CA ALA A 64 13.23 17.72 0.40
C ALA A 64 13.41 16.91 1.70
N THR A 65 12.67 17.23 2.76
CA THR A 65 12.64 16.47 4.02
C THR A 65 11.44 15.52 4.02
N PRO A 66 11.62 14.24 3.64
CA PRO A 66 10.53 13.29 3.67
C PRO A 66 10.17 12.98 5.12
N PHE A 67 8.91 13.23 5.48
CA PHE A 67 8.31 12.73 6.71
C PHE A 67 6.93 12.14 6.37
N GLY A 68 6.36 11.33 7.28
CA GLY A 68 5.23 10.46 6.92
C GLY A 68 3.96 11.16 6.43
N LEU A 69 3.81 12.46 6.69
CA LEU A 69 2.70 13.26 6.14
C LEU A 69 3.02 13.86 4.78
N THR A 70 4.25 14.32 4.54
CA THR A 70 4.65 14.86 3.23
C THR A 70 4.77 13.76 2.18
N SER A 71 5.05 12.51 2.57
CA SER A 71 5.00 11.38 1.63
C SER A 71 3.61 11.14 1.04
N GLU A 72 2.54 11.54 1.73
CA GLU A 72 1.16 11.44 1.24
C GLU A 72 0.77 12.63 0.36
N TYR A 73 1.56 13.70 0.37
CA TYR A 73 1.40 14.82 -0.54
C TYR A 73 2.00 14.46 -1.90
N ALA A 74 1.15 13.89 -2.76
CA ALA A 74 1.54 13.43 -4.08
C ALA A 74 0.43 13.68 -5.09
N HIS A 75 0.77 13.64 -6.37
CA HIS A 75 -0.21 13.74 -7.44
C HIS A 75 -1.20 12.56 -7.35
N PRO A 76 -2.54 12.76 -7.52
CA PRO A 76 -3.52 11.68 -7.39
C PRO A 76 -3.25 10.47 -8.28
N ALA A 77 -2.69 10.70 -9.47
CA ALA A 77 -2.29 9.61 -10.37
C ALA A 77 -1.17 8.73 -9.79
N GLU A 78 -0.21 9.30 -9.06
CA GLU A 78 0.83 8.53 -8.36
C GLU A 78 0.23 7.71 -7.22
N ILE A 79 -0.66 8.31 -6.42
CA ILE A 79 -1.35 7.62 -5.33
C ILE A 79 -2.12 6.42 -5.88
N LEU A 80 -2.85 6.58 -6.99
CA LEU A 80 -3.57 5.49 -7.63
C LEU A 80 -2.61 4.44 -8.20
N PHE A 81 -1.58 4.86 -8.94
CA PHE A 81 -0.63 3.97 -9.61
C PHE A 81 0.17 3.13 -8.63
N LEU A 82 0.80 3.74 -7.63
CA LEU A 82 1.54 3.01 -6.60
C LEU A 82 0.61 2.27 -5.65
N GLY A 83 -0.61 2.78 -5.42
CA GLY A 83 -1.66 2.11 -4.65
C GLY A 83 -2.10 0.77 -5.26
N PHE A 84 -1.99 0.59 -6.57
CA PHE A 84 -2.23 -0.72 -7.20
C PHE A 84 -1.29 -1.81 -6.68
N ALA A 85 -0.06 -1.48 -6.26
CA ALA A 85 0.89 -2.47 -5.74
C ALA A 85 0.31 -3.29 -4.58
N THR A 86 -0.50 -2.65 -3.72
CA THR A 86 -1.19 -3.31 -2.59
C THR A 86 -2.31 -4.26 -3.03
N ILE A 87 -2.90 -4.01 -4.20
CA ILE A 87 -4.06 -4.74 -4.70
C ILE A 87 -3.65 -5.96 -5.54
N VAL A 88 -2.51 -5.91 -6.23
CA VAL A 88 -2.07 -6.95 -7.17
C VAL A 88 -1.93 -8.33 -6.51
N GLY A 89 -1.31 -8.43 -5.35
CA GLY A 89 -1.14 -9.72 -4.64
C GLY A 89 -2.47 -10.39 -4.29
N PRO A 90 -3.38 -9.68 -3.60
CA PRO A 90 -4.75 -10.12 -3.40
C PRO A 90 -5.50 -10.47 -4.69
N ALA A 91 -5.35 -9.67 -5.75
CA ALA A 91 -6.02 -9.90 -7.03
C ALA A 91 -5.64 -11.25 -7.65
N ILE A 92 -4.36 -11.62 -7.58
CA ILE A 92 -3.85 -12.87 -8.15
C ILE A 92 -4.34 -14.09 -7.37
N THR A 93 -4.45 -13.96 -6.05
CA THR A 93 -4.67 -15.11 -5.15
C THR A 93 -6.14 -15.33 -4.78
N GLY A 94 -7.02 -14.35 -4.99
CA GLY A 94 -8.43 -14.41 -4.60
C GLY A 94 -8.62 -14.81 -3.13
N PRO A 95 -8.06 -14.06 -2.16
CA PRO A 95 -7.99 -14.48 -0.77
C PRO A 95 -9.35 -14.52 -0.09
N HIS A 96 -9.38 -15.17 1.07
CA HIS A 96 -10.49 -15.02 1.99
C HIS A 96 -10.49 -13.59 2.58
N LEU A 97 -11.68 -13.04 2.86
CA LEU A 97 -11.88 -11.73 3.47
C LEU A 97 -11.07 -11.58 4.77
N MET A 98 -10.99 -12.65 5.56
CA MET A 98 -10.14 -12.70 6.76
C MET A 98 -8.67 -12.40 6.48
N THR A 99 -8.08 -12.99 5.42
CA THR A 99 -6.69 -12.69 5.04
C THR A 99 -6.54 -11.21 4.68
N LEU A 100 -7.50 -10.63 3.95
CA LEU A 100 -7.48 -9.20 3.60
C LEU A 100 -7.56 -8.30 4.82
N TRP A 101 -8.39 -8.63 5.81
CA TRP A 101 -8.47 -7.88 7.06
C TRP A 101 -7.18 -7.92 7.85
N VAL A 102 -6.56 -9.10 7.97
CA VAL A 102 -5.28 -9.25 8.67
C VAL A 102 -4.20 -8.43 7.96
N PHE A 103 -4.09 -8.57 6.63
CA PHE A 103 -3.12 -7.82 5.82
C PHE A 103 -3.33 -6.30 5.91
N GLY A 104 -4.57 -5.83 5.73
CA GLY A 104 -4.91 -4.41 5.79
C GLY A 104 -4.68 -3.80 7.17
N THR A 105 -4.99 -4.52 8.25
CA THR A 105 -4.76 -4.07 9.63
C THR A 105 -3.27 -3.96 9.94
N ASP A 106 -2.48 -4.97 9.56
CA ASP A 106 -1.03 -4.97 9.74
C ASP A 106 -0.37 -3.80 8.98
N LYS A 107 -0.79 -3.57 7.73
CA LYS A 107 -0.35 -2.41 6.95
C LYS A 107 -0.73 -1.08 7.60
N GLY A 108 -1.99 -0.93 8.01
CA GLY A 108 -2.47 0.26 8.71
C GLY A 108 -1.67 0.54 9.99
N TYR A 109 -1.40 -0.50 10.79
CA TYR A 109 -0.60 -0.41 12.00
C TYR A 109 0.84 0.06 11.72
N ARG A 110 1.53 -0.54 10.74
CA ARG A 110 2.89 -0.12 10.36
C ARG A 110 2.94 1.33 9.88
N LYS A 111 1.96 1.76 9.08
CA LYS A 111 1.85 3.14 8.62
C LYS A 111 1.66 4.11 9.79
N LEU A 112 0.73 3.81 10.71
CA LEU A 112 0.50 4.61 11.92
C LEU A 112 1.76 4.71 12.79
N LYS A 113 2.48 3.59 12.97
CA LYS A 113 3.73 3.55 13.72
C LYS A 113 4.82 4.40 13.07
N ALA A 114 4.93 4.37 11.73
CA ALA A 114 5.87 5.20 10.98
C ALA A 114 5.55 6.70 11.10
N MET A 115 4.29 7.10 10.96
CA MET A 115 3.85 8.49 11.13
C MET A 115 4.09 9.02 12.54
N LYS A 116 3.81 8.21 13.57
CA LYS A 116 4.11 8.58 14.97
C LYS A 116 5.61 8.81 15.17
N LYS A 117 6.46 7.95 14.61
CA LYS A 117 7.91 8.09 14.69
C LYS A 117 8.40 9.37 14.01
N SER A 118 7.92 9.66 12.80
CA SER A 118 8.35 10.86 12.07
C SER A 118 7.90 12.16 12.75
N GLY A 119 6.70 12.19 13.35
CA GLY A 119 6.23 13.36 14.09
C GLY A 119 7.04 13.64 15.36
N VAL A 120 7.56 12.60 16.03
CA VAL A 120 8.46 12.75 17.18
C VAL A 120 9.82 13.31 16.76
N GLU A 121 10.38 12.84 15.64
CA GLU A 121 11.67 13.32 15.12
C GLU A 121 11.62 14.78 14.65
N ASP A 122 10.52 15.22 14.06
CA ASP A 122 10.32 16.61 13.62
C ASP A 122 10.15 17.57 14.80
N GLY A 123 9.29 17.22 15.77
CA GLY A 123 9.09 18.04 16.98
C GLY A 123 10.36 18.22 17.82
N GLY A 124 11.27 17.24 17.80
CA GLY A 124 12.57 17.34 18.46
C GLY A 124 13.64 18.17 17.71
N LYS A 125 13.45 18.44 16.41
CA LYS A 125 14.35 19.31 15.62
C LYS A 125 13.94 20.77 15.63
N GLN A 126 12.70 21.08 16.03
CA GLN A 126 12.16 22.43 16.12
C GLN A 126 12.28 23.06 17.52
N MET A 127 12.85 22.33 18.49
CA MET A 127 13.21 22.82 19.84
C MET A 127 14.72 23.01 19.96
#